data_AF-A0A6N9AY79-F1
#
_entry.id   AF-A0A6N9AY79-F1
#
_cell.length_a   1.000
_cell.length_b   1.000
_cell.length_c   1.000
_cell.angle_alpha   90.00
_cell.angle_beta   90.00
_cell.angle_gamma   90.00
#
_symmetry.space_group_name_H-M   'P 1'
#
loop_
_entity.id
_entity.type
_entity.pdbx_description
1 polymer ?
#
loop_
_entity_poly.entity_id
_entity_poly.type
_entity_poly.pdbx_seq_one_letter_code
_entity_poly.pdbx_strand_id
1 'polypeptide(L)'
;MLKSTNSLQIIVNELSFAARQRSINDTQWAARAGLPKETLSRLRRRDNCDFSTLSSLASAVNMRLGTVDSTLPLLTRDSHFPVEIGREYEESLLHLCASRSLDLTQWVAMGPHFFMAGLAVMLASVDRYDRCGLLVLAENISPGASKPDIFERWLEHSPVRPSRFLPMLEALAHHAT
;
A
#
# COMPACT_ATOMS: atom_id res chain seq x y z
N MET A 1 5.78 -12.99 -11.93
CA MET A 1 4.43 -13.58 -11.88
C MET A 1 4.29 -14.42 -10.62
N LEU A 2 3.83 -13.83 -9.51
CA LEU A 2 3.44 -14.61 -8.33
C LEU A 2 2.15 -15.35 -8.70
N LYS A 3 2.21 -16.69 -8.80
CA LYS A 3 1.04 -17.52 -9.10
C LYS A 3 -0.02 -17.28 -8.02
N SER A 4 -1.23 -16.93 -8.43
CA SER A 4 -2.41 -16.66 -7.59
C SER A 4 -2.69 -17.76 -6.54
N THR A 5 -2.21 -18.98 -6.78
CA THR A 5 -2.23 -20.11 -5.85
C THR A 5 -1.55 -19.83 -4.51
N ASN A 6 -0.47 -19.03 -4.48
CA ASN A 6 0.28 -18.75 -3.25
C ASN A 6 -0.49 -17.77 -2.35
N SER A 7 -1.17 -16.78 -2.95
CA SER A 7 -1.90 -15.73 -2.21
C SER A 7 -3.08 -16.27 -1.41
N LEU A 8 -3.88 -17.20 -1.97
CA LEU A 8 -4.98 -17.83 -1.23
C LEU A 8 -4.47 -18.58 0.00
N GLN A 9 -3.37 -19.30 -0.14
CA GLN A 9 -2.79 -20.10 0.93
C GLN A 9 -2.21 -19.21 2.05
N ILE A 10 -1.60 -18.08 1.69
CA ILE A 10 -1.15 -17.06 2.66
C ILE A 10 -2.33 -16.54 3.49
N ILE A 11 -3.42 -16.11 2.84
CA ILE A 11 -4.61 -15.57 3.54
C ILE A 11 -5.21 -16.63 4.48
N VAL A 12 -5.36 -17.87 4.02
CA VAL A 12 -5.92 -18.96 4.83
C VAL A 12 -5.02 -19.28 6.03
N ASN A 13 -3.71 -19.21 5.86
CA ASN A 13 -2.74 -19.41 6.94
C ASN A 13 -2.79 -18.27 7.97
N GLU A 14 -2.93 -17.01 7.53
CA GLU A 14 -3.14 -15.87 8.43
C GLU A 14 -4.42 -16.02 9.25
N LEU A 15 -5.54 -16.35 8.60
CA LEU A 15 -6.80 -16.57 9.30
C LEU A 15 -6.71 -17.76 10.27
N SER A 16 -5.99 -18.82 9.89
CA SER A 16 -5.75 -19.98 10.77
C SER A 16 -4.89 -19.61 11.99
N PHE A 17 -3.89 -18.76 11.81
CA PHE A 17 -3.09 -18.23 12.90
C PHE A 17 -3.94 -17.35 13.84
N ALA A 18 -4.80 -16.50 13.28
CA ALA A 18 -5.74 -15.68 14.03
C ALA A 18 -6.81 -16.50 14.78
N ALA A 19 -7.23 -17.66 14.25
CA ALA A 19 -8.07 -18.62 14.97
C ALA A 19 -7.34 -19.22 16.18
N ARG A 20 -6.08 -19.65 15.99
CA ARG A 20 -5.27 -20.25 17.06
C ARG A 20 -4.97 -19.29 18.19
N GLN A 21 -4.71 -18.01 17.90
CA GLN A 21 -4.55 -16.97 18.93
C GLN A 21 -5.80 -16.81 19.81
N ARG A 22 -6.98 -17.21 19.31
CA ARG A 22 -8.25 -17.20 20.04
C ARG A 22 -8.62 -18.57 20.62
N SER A 23 -7.67 -19.50 20.65
CA SER A 23 -7.85 -20.88 21.12
C SER A 23 -8.93 -21.67 20.35
N ILE A 24 -9.16 -21.31 19.09
CA ILE A 24 -10.11 -22.01 18.20
C ILE A 24 -9.32 -22.99 17.33
N ASN A 25 -9.67 -24.27 17.37
CA ASN A 25 -9.06 -25.27 16.49
C ASN A 25 -9.72 -25.29 15.09
N ASP A 26 -9.07 -25.93 14.12
CA ASP A 26 -9.54 -25.97 12.72
C ASP A 26 -10.99 -26.50 12.58
N THR A 27 -11.41 -27.46 13.41
CA THR A 27 -12.78 -28.01 13.40
C THR A 27 -13.78 -26.97 13.92
N GLN A 28 -13.47 -26.30 15.03
CA GLN A 28 -14.32 -25.25 15.60
C GLN A 28 -14.37 -24.02 14.70
N TRP A 29 -13.27 -23.69 14.03
CA TRP A 29 -13.20 -22.58 13.10
C TRP A 29 -14.09 -22.84 11.87
N ALA A 30 -13.99 -24.03 11.26
CA ALA A 30 -14.87 -24.42 10.17
C ALA A 30 -16.35 -24.40 10.60
N ALA A 31 -16.66 -24.94 11.78
CA ALA A 31 -18.02 -24.92 12.32
C ALA A 31 -18.56 -23.50 12.54
N ARG A 32 -17.75 -22.58 13.09
CA ARG A 32 -18.13 -21.16 13.26
C ARG A 32 -18.31 -20.42 11.92
N ALA A 33 -17.60 -20.85 10.89
CA ALA A 33 -17.77 -20.32 9.53
C ALA A 33 -18.96 -20.95 8.78
N GLY A 34 -19.67 -21.92 9.39
CA GLY A 34 -20.76 -22.65 8.74
C GLY A 34 -20.29 -23.62 7.65
N LEU A 35 -19.04 -24.09 7.72
CA LEU A 35 -18.41 -24.90 6.68
C LEU A 35 -18.08 -26.32 7.17
N PRO A 36 -18.18 -27.34 6.30
CA PRO A 36 -17.63 -28.67 6.58
C PRO A 36 -16.11 -28.61 6.78
N LYS A 37 -15.58 -29.42 7.71
CA LYS A 37 -14.14 -29.50 7.98
C LYS A 37 -13.34 -29.94 6.74
N GLU A 38 -13.92 -30.82 5.91
CA GLU A 38 -13.37 -31.26 4.65
C GLU A 38 -13.19 -30.09 3.67
N THR A 39 -14.11 -29.12 3.68
CA THR A 39 -14.01 -27.91 2.85
C THR A 39 -12.79 -27.09 3.25
N LEU A 40 -12.56 -26.88 4.56
CA LEU A 40 -11.37 -26.20 5.08
C LEU A 40 -10.08 -26.94 4.71
N SER A 41 -10.06 -28.26 4.87
CA SER A 41 -8.90 -29.10 4.53
C SER A 41 -8.56 -29.04 3.04
N ARG A 42 -9.58 -29.08 2.18
CA ARG A 42 -9.44 -28.93 0.73
C ARG A 42 -8.99 -27.51 0.35
N LEU A 43 -9.48 -26.48 1.03
CA LEU A 43 -9.13 -25.08 0.77
C LEU A 43 -7.64 -24.82 0.92
N ARG A 44 -6.98 -25.45 1.89
CA ARG A 44 -5.53 -25.37 2.10
C ARG A 44 -4.71 -25.98 0.95
N ARG A 45 -5.32 -26.76 0.07
CA ARG A 45 -4.65 -27.43 -1.06
C ARG A 45 -5.13 -26.95 -2.43
N ARG A 46 -6.22 -26.20 -2.49
CA ARG A 46 -6.79 -25.66 -3.73
C ARG A 46 -6.22 -24.27 -4.02
N ASP A 47 -6.27 -23.92 -5.30
CA ASP A 47 -5.90 -22.62 -5.85
C ASP A 47 -7.10 -21.67 -6.02
N ASN A 48 -8.33 -22.17 -5.80
CA ASN A 48 -9.56 -21.38 -5.90
C ASN A 48 -10.52 -21.59 -4.71
N CYS A 49 -11.29 -20.55 -4.43
CA CYS A 49 -12.31 -20.47 -3.39
C CYS A 49 -13.25 -19.32 -3.72
N ASP A 50 -14.54 -19.47 -3.42
CA ASP A 50 -15.50 -18.37 -3.54
C ASP A 50 -15.26 -17.33 -2.44
N PHE A 51 -15.38 -16.05 -2.78
CA PHE A 51 -15.17 -14.95 -1.83
C PHE A 51 -16.09 -15.06 -0.59
N SER A 52 -17.31 -15.56 -0.75
CA SER A 52 -18.25 -15.80 0.36
C SER A 52 -17.67 -16.76 1.40
N THR A 53 -17.03 -17.84 0.96
CA THR A 53 -16.38 -18.83 1.84
C THR A 53 -15.22 -18.21 2.61
N LEU A 54 -14.39 -17.43 1.91
CA LEU A 54 -13.28 -16.67 2.50
C LEU A 54 -13.78 -15.65 3.54
N SER A 55 -14.84 -14.92 3.22
CA SER A 55 -15.46 -13.92 4.11
C SER A 55 -16.07 -14.57 5.36
N SER A 56 -16.72 -15.73 5.23
CA SER A 56 -17.25 -16.50 6.38
C SER A 56 -16.13 -16.97 7.31
N LEU A 57 -15.00 -17.44 6.75
CA LEU A 57 -13.83 -17.86 7.53
C LEU A 57 -13.20 -16.69 8.28
N ALA A 58 -13.09 -15.51 7.66
CA ALA A 58 -12.60 -14.29 8.30
C ALA A 58 -13.54 -13.84 9.42
N SER A 59 -14.85 -13.84 9.15
CA SER A 59 -15.88 -13.44 10.12
C SER A 59 -15.88 -14.34 11.37
N ALA A 60 -15.64 -15.64 11.20
CA ALA A 60 -15.55 -16.61 12.31
C ALA A 60 -14.40 -16.31 13.31
N VAL A 61 -13.41 -15.52 12.89
CA VAL A 61 -12.30 -15.03 13.73
C VAL A 61 -12.35 -13.52 13.94
N ASN A 62 -13.51 -12.88 13.75
CA ASN A 62 -13.71 -11.44 13.88
C ASN A 62 -12.76 -10.59 13.00
N MET A 63 -12.44 -11.09 11.80
CA MET A 63 -11.70 -10.35 10.78
C MET A 63 -12.63 -10.02 9.60
N ARG A 64 -12.28 -8.97 8.84
CA ARG A 64 -12.98 -8.59 7.60
C ARG A 64 -12.02 -8.64 6.43
N LEU A 65 -12.51 -9.10 5.29
CA LEU A 65 -11.80 -9.02 4.02
C LEU A 65 -12.28 -7.79 3.27
N GLY A 66 -11.36 -7.08 2.63
CA GLY A 66 -11.64 -5.93 1.78
C GLY A 66 -10.92 -6.04 0.44
N THR A 67 -11.39 -5.28 -0.54
CA THR A 67 -10.68 -5.09 -1.80
C THR A 67 -9.65 -4.00 -1.62
N VAL A 68 -8.43 -4.24 -2.08
CA VAL A 68 -7.40 -3.22 -2.19
C VAL A 68 -7.27 -2.89 -3.67
N ASP A 69 -7.16 -1.61 -3.99
CA ASP A 69 -6.88 -1.18 -5.35
C ASP A 69 -5.51 -1.73 -5.75
N SER A 70 -5.46 -2.55 -6.81
CA SER A 70 -4.22 -3.19 -7.26
C SER A 70 -3.19 -2.20 -7.80
N THR A 71 -3.61 -0.97 -8.10
CA THR A 71 -2.70 0.11 -8.51
C THR A 71 -1.96 0.72 -7.32
N LEU A 72 -2.48 0.56 -6.11
CA LEU A 72 -1.84 1.03 -4.90
C LEU A 72 -0.85 -0.02 -4.37
N PRO A 73 0.32 0.42 -3.88
CA PRO A 73 1.32 -0.50 -3.39
C PRO A 73 0.88 -1.13 -2.06
N LEU A 74 1.42 -2.31 -1.78
CA LEU A 74 1.39 -2.87 -0.43
C LEU A 74 2.11 -1.91 0.52
N LEU A 75 1.59 -1.76 1.74
CA LEU A 75 2.14 -0.83 2.71
C LEU A 75 2.98 -1.53 3.78
N THR A 76 3.94 -0.80 4.33
CA THR A 76 4.67 -1.21 5.54
C THR A 76 3.69 -1.39 6.70
N ARG A 77 4.13 -2.09 7.75
CA ARG A 77 3.26 -2.44 8.90
C ARG A 77 2.67 -1.22 9.60
N ASP A 78 3.41 -0.12 9.63
CA ASP A 78 3.03 1.18 10.17
C ASP A 78 2.24 2.03 9.16
N SER A 79 1.99 1.53 7.96
CA SER A 79 1.22 2.18 6.89
C SER A 79 1.79 3.53 6.41
N HIS A 80 3.05 3.82 6.71
CA HIS A 80 3.70 5.07 6.32
C HIS A 80 4.31 5.03 4.93
N PHE A 81 4.76 3.85 4.48
CA PHE A 81 5.47 3.68 3.21
C PHE A 81 4.88 2.55 2.37
N PRO A 82 4.99 2.63 1.05
CA PRO A 82 4.98 1.46 0.18
C PRO A 82 6.09 0.48 0.58
N VAL A 83 5.81 -0.83 0.61
CA VAL A 83 6.83 -1.87 0.82
C VAL A 83 7.84 -1.85 -0.32
N GLU A 84 7.35 -1.73 -1.55
CA GLU A 84 8.14 -1.62 -2.76
C GLU A 84 7.46 -0.65 -3.73
N ILE A 85 8.26 -0.04 -4.61
CA ILE A 85 7.77 0.79 -5.71
C ILE A 85 7.87 -0.04 -6.99
N GLY A 86 6.73 -0.57 -7.42
CA GLY A 86 6.61 -1.25 -8.72
C GLY A 86 6.68 -0.25 -9.88
N ARG A 87 6.97 -0.75 -11.08
CA ARG A 87 7.13 0.08 -12.29
C ARG A 87 5.90 0.94 -12.60
N GLU A 88 4.71 0.36 -12.58
CA GLU A 88 3.45 1.05 -12.90
C GLU A 88 3.12 2.15 -11.87
N TYR A 89 3.40 1.87 -10.60
CA TYR A 89 3.21 2.83 -9.53
C TYR A 89 4.25 3.97 -9.60
N GLU A 90 5.52 3.66 -9.90
CA GLU A 90 6.54 4.66 -10.16
C GLU A 90 6.17 5.60 -11.31
N GLU A 91 5.69 5.04 -12.41
CA GLU A 91 5.25 5.81 -13.58
C GLU A 91 4.08 6.73 -13.21
N SER A 92 3.12 6.23 -12.42
CA SER A 92 2.01 7.05 -11.91
C SER A 92 2.48 8.19 -11.01
N LEU A 93 3.45 7.94 -10.11
CA LEU A 93 4.07 8.98 -9.29
C LEU A 93 4.79 10.02 -10.15
N LEU A 94 5.57 9.58 -11.15
CA LEU A 94 6.25 10.48 -12.08
C LEU A 94 5.27 11.36 -12.85
N HIS A 95 4.17 10.80 -13.33
CA HIS A 95 3.11 11.57 -14.01
C HIS A 95 2.46 12.58 -13.09
N LEU A 96 2.14 12.20 -11.84
CA LEU A 96 1.62 13.14 -10.84
C LEU A 96 2.62 14.29 -10.60
N CYS A 97 3.89 13.98 -10.37
CA CYS A 97 4.92 15.00 -10.15
C CYS A 97 5.14 15.88 -11.39
N ALA A 98 5.09 15.32 -12.60
CA ALA A 98 5.26 16.07 -13.84
C ALA A 98 4.07 16.99 -14.15
N SER A 99 2.86 16.63 -13.71
CA SER A 99 1.66 17.45 -13.87
C SER A 99 1.73 18.80 -13.14
N ARG A 100 2.60 18.91 -12.13
CA ARG A 100 2.70 20.06 -11.21
C ARG A 100 1.39 20.40 -10.48
N SER A 101 0.45 19.46 -10.43
CA SER A 101 -0.79 19.61 -9.67
C SER A 101 -0.52 19.78 -8.18
N LEU A 102 -1.20 20.73 -7.55
CA LEU A 102 -1.23 20.91 -6.09
C LEU A 102 -2.58 20.48 -5.50
N ASP A 103 -3.36 19.69 -6.24
CA ASP A 103 -4.65 19.17 -5.79
C ASP A 103 -4.45 18.12 -4.69
N LEU A 104 -4.86 18.47 -3.48
CA LEU A 104 -4.76 17.61 -2.30
C LEU A 104 -5.41 16.23 -2.51
N THR A 105 -6.56 16.18 -3.17
CA THR A 105 -7.29 14.92 -3.36
C THR A 105 -6.54 13.97 -4.27
N GLN A 106 -5.90 14.49 -5.34
CA GLN A 106 -5.08 13.67 -6.24
C GLN A 106 -3.85 13.09 -5.53
N TRP A 107 -3.20 13.89 -4.70
CA TRP A 107 -2.01 13.47 -3.96
C TRP A 107 -2.34 12.42 -2.90
N VAL A 108 -3.42 12.61 -2.14
CA VAL A 108 -3.85 11.66 -1.10
C VAL A 108 -4.35 10.34 -1.71
N ALA A 109 -5.00 10.39 -2.87
CA ALA A 109 -5.48 9.20 -3.56
C ALA A 109 -4.33 8.31 -4.08
N MET A 110 -3.15 8.90 -4.33
CA MET A 110 -2.03 8.19 -4.93
C MET A 110 -1.33 7.24 -3.96
N GLY A 111 -1.33 7.49 -2.65
CA GLY A 111 -0.58 6.64 -1.73
C GLY A 111 -0.65 7.06 -0.27
N PRO A 112 0.18 6.45 0.59
CA PRO A 112 0.20 6.76 2.01
C PRO A 112 0.50 8.23 2.28
N HIS A 113 -0.26 8.84 3.18
CA HIS A 113 -0.14 10.26 3.50
C HIS A 113 1.29 10.67 3.86
N PHE A 114 1.96 9.93 4.75
CA PHE A 114 3.34 10.26 5.15
C PHE A 114 4.31 10.17 3.96
N PHE A 115 4.19 9.11 3.16
CA PHE A 115 4.99 8.95 1.94
C PHE A 115 4.77 10.11 0.96
N MET A 116 3.51 10.44 0.66
CA MET A 116 3.15 11.48 -0.30
C MET A 116 3.54 12.88 0.17
N ALA A 117 3.44 13.15 1.47
CA ALA A 117 3.89 14.41 2.05
C ALA A 117 5.40 14.59 1.90
N GLY A 118 6.19 13.57 2.21
CA GLY A 118 7.64 13.62 2.02
C GLY A 118 8.04 13.72 0.53
N LEU A 119 7.29 13.08 -0.37
CA LEU A 119 7.49 13.26 -1.82
C LEU A 119 7.27 14.73 -2.23
N ALA A 120 6.25 15.40 -1.70
CA ALA A 120 6.02 16.82 -1.95
C ALA A 120 7.17 17.70 -1.41
N VAL A 121 7.69 17.42 -0.21
CA VAL A 121 8.85 18.12 0.37
C VAL A 121 10.11 17.92 -0.48
N MET A 122 10.32 16.70 -0.99
CA MET A 122 11.43 16.40 -1.89
C MET A 122 11.33 17.23 -3.18
N LEU A 123 10.15 17.31 -3.81
CA LEU A 123 9.94 18.15 -5.00
C LEU A 123 10.11 19.65 -4.70
N ALA A 124 9.73 20.10 -3.50
CA ALA A 124 9.91 21.48 -3.06
C ALA A 124 11.39 21.88 -2.93
N SER A 125 12.30 20.90 -2.96
CA SER A 125 13.76 21.12 -2.97
C SER A 125 14.32 21.24 -4.40
N VAL A 126 13.49 21.16 -5.43
CA VAL A 126 13.86 21.30 -6.83
C VAL A 126 13.41 22.67 -7.35
N ASP A 127 14.33 23.46 -7.89
CA ASP A 127 14.10 24.87 -8.28
C ASP A 127 12.98 25.08 -9.31
N ARG A 128 12.59 24.05 -10.05
CA ARG A 128 11.56 24.11 -11.11
C ARG A 128 10.12 24.00 -10.60
N TYR A 129 9.93 23.80 -9.30
CA TYR A 129 8.61 23.58 -8.69
C TYR A 129 8.22 24.73 -7.75
N ASP A 130 6.91 24.91 -7.53
CA ASP A 130 6.40 25.82 -6.52
C ASP A 130 6.71 25.28 -5.12
N ARG A 131 7.85 25.70 -4.58
CA ARG A 131 8.31 25.31 -3.24
C ARG A 131 7.28 25.62 -2.17
N CYS A 132 6.69 26.82 -2.17
CA CYS A 132 5.75 27.22 -1.14
C CYS A 132 4.46 26.39 -1.21
N GLY A 133 3.90 26.24 -2.42
CA GLY A 133 2.71 25.43 -2.63
C GLY A 133 2.89 23.98 -2.23
N LEU A 134 4.03 23.37 -2.58
CA LEU A 134 4.34 21.99 -2.22
C LEU A 134 4.57 21.78 -0.71
N LEU A 135 5.19 22.73 -0.02
CA LEU A 135 5.35 22.64 1.43
C LEU A 135 4.01 22.77 2.16
N VAL A 136 3.12 23.66 1.70
CA VAL A 136 1.74 23.76 2.22
C VAL A 136 0.96 22.48 1.96
N LEU A 137 1.08 21.92 0.75
CA LEU A 137 0.46 20.64 0.40
C LEU A 137 0.96 19.51 1.31
N ALA A 138 2.27 19.41 1.55
CA ALA A 138 2.86 18.42 2.43
C ALA A 138 2.28 18.49 3.86
N GLU A 139 2.16 19.69 4.41
CA GLU A 139 1.57 19.92 5.73
C GLU A 139 0.08 19.56 5.79
N ASN A 140 -0.66 19.82 4.71
CA ASN A 140 -2.08 19.43 4.61
C ASN A 140 -2.27 17.91 4.47
N ILE A 141 -1.34 17.20 3.81
CA ILE A 141 -1.37 15.74 3.68
C ILE A 141 -0.99 15.07 5.00
N SER A 142 0.11 15.53 5.63
CA SER A 142 0.63 14.97 6.88
C SER A 142 1.26 16.08 7.73
N PRO A 143 0.56 16.57 8.76
CA PRO A 143 1.05 17.66 9.60
C PRO A 143 2.43 17.38 10.20
N GLY A 144 3.35 18.34 10.07
CA GLY A 144 4.73 18.27 10.52
C GLY A 144 5.69 17.58 9.55
N ALA A 145 5.25 17.11 8.38
CA ALA A 145 6.11 16.46 7.39
C ALA A 145 7.16 17.41 6.78
N SER A 146 6.93 18.73 6.76
CA SER A 146 7.90 19.70 6.26
C SER A 146 9.06 19.98 7.22
N LYS A 147 8.99 19.47 8.46
CA LYS A 147 10.06 19.65 9.46
C LYS A 147 11.31 18.88 9.01
N PRO A 148 12.52 19.49 9.08
CA PRO A 148 13.76 18.85 8.63
C PRO A 148 13.99 17.46 9.22
N ASP A 149 13.85 17.28 10.54
CA ASP A 149 14.08 15.99 11.21
C ASP A 149 13.09 14.90 10.76
N ILE A 150 11.87 15.29 10.38
CA ILE A 150 10.85 14.36 9.90
C ILE A 150 11.13 13.98 8.44
N PHE A 151 11.56 14.94 7.63
CA PHE A 151 11.97 14.70 6.26
C PHE A 151 13.24 13.84 6.16
N GLU A 152 14.20 14.01 7.08
CA GLU A 152 15.38 13.15 7.16
C GLU A 152 14.98 11.69 7.42
N ARG A 153 14.09 11.45 8.39
CA ARG A 153 13.53 10.10 8.62
C ARG A 153 12.79 9.56 7.40
N TRP A 154 12.10 10.43 6.66
CA TRP A 154 11.48 10.03 5.40
C TRP A 154 12.52 9.56 4.40
N LEU A 155 13.63 10.27 4.22
CA LEU A 155 14.71 9.89 3.30
C LEU A 155 15.37 8.57 3.68
N GLU A 156 15.51 8.28 4.98
CA GLU A 156 16.09 7.02 5.48
C GLU A 156 15.25 5.78 5.13
N HIS A 157 13.92 5.93 5.14
CA HIS A 157 12.98 4.81 5.01
C HIS A 157 12.25 4.78 3.66
N SER A 158 12.32 5.85 2.88
CA SER A 158 11.59 5.95 1.62
C SER A 158 12.12 4.94 0.61
N PRO A 159 11.22 4.16 -0.03
CA PRO A 159 11.61 3.29 -1.14
C PRO A 159 11.95 4.09 -2.40
N VAL A 160 11.59 5.37 -2.47
CA VAL A 160 11.97 6.29 -3.54
C VAL A 160 13.30 6.94 -3.21
N ARG A 161 14.31 6.72 -4.06
CA ARG A 161 15.61 7.38 -3.94
C ARG A 161 15.64 8.67 -4.77
N PRO A 162 15.87 9.85 -4.16
CA PRO A 162 15.91 11.12 -4.89
C PRO A 162 16.88 11.11 -6.07
N SER A 163 18.05 10.48 -5.90
CA SER A 163 19.10 10.36 -6.91
C SER A 163 18.69 9.56 -8.15
N ARG A 164 17.65 8.73 -8.07
CA ARG A 164 17.08 8.01 -9.22
C ARG A 164 15.81 8.68 -9.73
N PHE A 165 14.93 9.08 -8.81
CA PHE A 165 13.60 9.58 -9.14
C PHE A 165 13.63 10.95 -9.82
N LEU A 166 14.46 11.88 -9.32
CA LEU A 166 14.53 13.24 -9.89
C LEU A 166 15.07 13.24 -11.34
N PRO A 167 16.15 12.52 -11.69
CA PRO A 167 16.56 12.39 -13.09
C PRO A 167 15.50 11.76 -14.00
N MET A 168 14.74 10.77 -13.51
CA MET A 168 13.64 10.17 -14.28
C MET A 168 12.51 11.17 -14.54
N LEU A 169 12.18 11.99 -13.55
CA LEU A 169 11.19 13.05 -13.66
C LEU A 169 11.62 14.13 -14.67
N GLU A 170 12.89 14.52 -14.65
CA GLU A 170 13.46 15.45 -15.62
C GLU A 170 13.40 14.89 -17.05
N ALA A 171 13.79 13.63 -17.23
CA ALA A 171 13.69 12.96 -18.52
C ALA A 171 12.25 12.96 -19.05
N LEU A 172 11.26 12.65 -18.20
CA LEU A 172 9.84 12.64 -18.59
C LEU A 172 9.35 14.05 -18.98
N ALA A 173 9.77 15.08 -18.24
CA ALA A 173 9.43 16.47 -18.58
C ALA A 173 10.02 16.92 -19.93
N HIS A 174 11.21 16.43 -20.30
CA HIS A 174 11.83 16.72 -21.59
C HIS A 174 11.17 16.01 -22.79
N HIS A 175 10.52 14.87 -22.58
CA HIS A 175 9.83 14.13 -23.66
C HIS A 175 8.40 14.64 -23.90
N ALA A 176 7.86 15.45 -22.98
CA ALA A 176 6.52 16.04 -23.09
C ALA A 176 6.50 17.41 -23.81
N THR A 177 7.67 17.93 -24.22
CA THR A 177 7.86 19.17 -25.01
C THR A 177 8.27 18.85 -26.43
#